data_AF-A0A9P3AT11-F1
#
_entry.id   AF-A0A9P3AT11-F1
#
_cell.length_a   1.000
_cell.length_b   1.000
_cell.length_c   1.000
_cell.angle_alpha   90.00
_cell.angle_beta   90.00
_cell.angle_gamma   90.00
#
_symmetry.space_group_name_H-M   'P 1'
#
loop_
_entity.id
_entity.type
_entity.pdbx_description
1 polymer ?
#
loop_
_entity_poly.entity_id
_entity_poly.type
_entity_poly.pdbx_seq_one_letter_code
_entity_poly.pdbx_strand_id
1 'polypeptide(L)'
;MFNKNIINFTPYPELYKECGAYKNNVFVIDANGDIFKCFENVFNRSESIGNIRDKSINLTYKYTDWIKKDFDFEKLECYHCKLLPICNGGCNMVRRFKKETNIGNFLELGCSEWKYEYEKGLRLYHKSLKKNGKD
;
A
#
# COMPACT_ATOMS: atom_id res chain seq x y z
N MET A 1 -25.60 -12.95 11.39
CA MET A 1 -24.91 -14.26 11.35
C MET A 1 -23.77 -14.15 10.34
N PHE A 2 -22.54 -13.88 10.80
CA PHE A 2 -21.36 -13.92 9.94
C PHE A 2 -20.98 -15.40 9.75
N ASN A 3 -21.01 -15.86 8.50
CA ASN A 3 -20.73 -17.25 8.17
C ASN A 3 -19.25 -17.56 8.44
N LYS A 4 -18.96 -18.33 9.49
CA LYS A 4 -17.61 -18.71 9.95
C LYS A 4 -16.81 -19.57 8.95
N ASN A 5 -17.43 -19.99 7.85
CA ASN A 5 -16.85 -20.93 6.88
C ASN A 5 -16.29 -20.28 5.61
N ILE A 6 -16.24 -18.94 5.54
CA ILE A 6 -15.57 -18.23 4.46
C ILE A 6 -14.60 -17.24 5.09
N ILE A 7 -13.49 -17.75 5.63
CA ILE A 7 -12.27 -16.95 5.62
C ILE A 7 -11.95 -16.84 4.13
N ASN A 8 -12.36 -15.74 3.51
CA ASN A 8 -11.81 -15.29 2.23
C ASN A 8 -10.35 -14.94 2.48
N PHE A 9 -9.53 -15.96 2.73
CA PHE A 9 -8.13 -15.89 2.44
C PHE A 9 -8.07 -15.98 0.92
N THR A 10 -8.48 -14.90 0.25
CA THR A 10 -7.94 -14.60 -1.07
C THR A 10 -6.47 -14.48 -0.78
N PRO A 11 -5.69 -15.50 -1.16
CA PRO A 11 -4.28 -15.32 -1.10
C PRO A 11 -4.00 -14.15 -2.03
N TYR A 12 -2.92 -13.50 -1.72
CA TYR A 12 -2.64 -12.21 -2.25
C TYR A 12 -1.94 -12.24 -3.63
N PRO A 13 -2.06 -13.25 -4.55
CA PRO A 13 -1.48 -13.07 -5.88
C PRO A 13 -2.44 -12.39 -6.88
N GLU A 14 -3.77 -12.41 -6.71
CA GLU A 14 -4.68 -11.68 -7.63
C GLU A 14 -4.86 -10.20 -7.26
N LEU A 15 -4.46 -9.81 -6.04
CA LEU A 15 -4.84 -8.53 -5.42
C LEU A 15 -3.67 -7.67 -4.95
N TYR A 16 -2.41 -7.97 -5.30
CA TYR A 16 -1.37 -6.93 -5.27
C TYR A 16 -1.56 -5.98 -6.46
N LYS A 17 -2.73 -5.33 -6.51
CA LYS A 17 -2.87 -4.08 -7.23
C LYS A 17 -2.03 -3.10 -6.45
N GLU A 18 -0.97 -2.62 -7.09
CA GLU A 18 -0.18 -1.51 -6.57
C GLU A 18 -1.12 -0.44 -5.98
N CYS A 19 -0.85 -0.05 -4.73
CA CYS A 19 -1.69 0.89 -4.00
C CYS A 19 -1.94 2.15 -4.85
N GLY A 20 -3.20 2.62 -4.89
CA GLY A 20 -3.57 3.82 -5.61
C GLY A 20 -2.75 5.06 -5.23
N ALA A 21 -2.25 5.10 -3.98
CA ALA A 21 -1.37 6.18 -3.52
C ALA A 21 -0.08 6.30 -4.35
N TYR A 22 0.42 5.22 -4.96
CA TYR A 22 1.58 5.25 -5.86
C TYR A 22 1.23 5.66 -7.30
N LYS A 23 -0.05 5.64 -7.68
CA LYS A 23 -0.47 5.93 -9.06
C LYS A 23 -0.63 7.42 -9.29
N ASN A 24 -0.18 7.92 -10.43
CA ASN A 24 -0.23 9.35 -10.76
C ASN A 24 -1.66 9.92 -10.83
N ASN A 25 -2.63 9.08 -11.18
CA ASN A 25 -4.01 9.45 -11.51
C ASN A 25 -5.05 8.96 -10.48
N VAL A 26 -4.62 8.55 -9.28
CA VAL A 26 -5.53 8.14 -8.20
C VAL A 26 -5.39 9.10 -7.03
N PHE A 27 -6.52 9.61 -6.56
CA PHE A 27 -6.61 10.62 -5.52
C PHE A 27 -7.75 10.29 -4.57
N VAL A 28 -7.63 10.77 -3.34
CA VAL A 28 -8.70 10.79 -2.34
C VAL A 28 -9.16 12.22 -2.19
N ILE A 29 -10.47 12.44 -2.20
CA ILE A 29 -11.07 13.77 -2.06
C ILE A 29 -12.00 13.73 -0.86
N ASP A 30 -11.81 14.63 0.10
CA ASP A 30 -12.65 14.73 1.29
C ASP A 30 -13.92 15.57 1.03
N ALA A 31 -14.77 15.70 2.04
CA ALA A 31 -16.00 16.50 1.95
C ALA A 31 -15.75 18.01 1.77
N ASN A 32 -14.56 18.50 2.16
CA ASN A 32 -14.15 19.88 1.93
C ASN A 32 -13.57 20.08 0.52
N GLY A 33 -13.44 19.02 -0.28
CA GLY A 33 -12.83 19.07 -1.59
C GLY A 33 -11.30 19.06 -1.54
N ASP A 34 -10.69 18.86 -0.36
CA ASP A 34 -9.24 18.72 -0.21
C ASP A 34 -8.79 17.40 -0.84
N ILE A 35 -7.67 17.46 -1.56
CA ILE A 35 -7.13 16.36 -2.36
C ILE A 35 -5.95 15.76 -1.62
N PHE A 36 -5.95 14.44 -1.47
CA PHE A 36 -4.90 13.66 -0.80
C PHE A 36 -4.44 12.48 -1.67
N LYS A 37 -3.25 11.97 -1.37
CA LYS A 37 -2.72 10.74 -2.00
C LYS A 37 -3.14 9.46 -1.30
N CYS A 38 -3.40 9.50 0.01
CA CYS A 38 -3.75 8.34 0.82
C CYS A 38 -4.92 8.69 1.75
N PHE A 39 -5.83 7.73 1.94
CA PHE A 39 -7.00 7.90 2.81
C PHE A 39 -6.60 8.16 4.27
N GLU A 40 -5.52 7.54 4.72
CA GLU A 40 -4.98 7.69 6.09
C GLU A 40 -4.57 9.13 6.41
N ASN A 41 -4.33 9.97 5.40
CA ASN A 41 -3.91 11.36 5.57
C ASN A 41 -5.05 12.38 5.57
N VAL A 42 -6.30 11.95 5.31
CA VAL A 42 -7.46 12.86 5.18
C VAL A 42 -7.70 13.69 6.45
N PHE A 43 -7.34 13.16 7.63
CA PHE A 43 -7.48 13.86 8.90
C PHE A 43 -6.41 14.93 9.15
N ASN A 44 -5.32 14.92 8.40
CA ASN A 44 -4.25 15.90 8.51
C ASN A 44 -4.26 16.84 7.29
N ARG A 45 -4.92 17.99 7.42
CA ARG A 45 -5.00 18.99 6.33
C ARG A 45 -3.63 19.47 5.84
N SER A 46 -2.58 19.38 6.66
CA SER A 46 -1.23 19.71 6.20
C SER A 46 -0.71 18.73 5.15
N GLU A 47 -1.29 17.54 5.00
CA GLU A 47 -0.93 16.57 3.95
C GLU A 47 -1.73 16.77 2.65
N SER A 48 -2.64 17.75 2.60
CA SER A 48 -3.37 18.08 1.37
C SER A 48 -2.39 18.51 0.27
N ILE A 49 -2.65 18.02 -0.95
CA ILE A 49 -1.91 18.36 -2.17
C ILE A 49 -2.65 19.39 -3.04
N GLY A 50 -3.83 19.84 -2.63
CA GLY A 50 -4.63 20.86 -3.32
C GLY A 50 -6.12 20.76 -2.97
N ASN A 51 -6.96 21.60 -3.58
CA ASN A 51 -8.41 21.52 -3.45
C ASN A 51 -9.09 21.47 -4.84
N ILE A 52 -10.15 20.68 -4.98
CA ILE A 52 -10.89 20.54 -6.25
C ILE A 52 -11.48 21.86 -6.76
N ARG A 53 -11.67 22.84 -5.87
CA ARG A 53 -12.19 24.17 -6.22
C ARG A 53 -11.15 25.06 -6.91
N ASP A 54 -9.86 24.75 -6.78
CA ASP A 54 -8.78 25.61 -7.26
C ASP A 54 -8.58 25.56 -8.79
N LYS A 55 -9.35 24.72 -9.50
CA LYS A 55 -9.30 24.50 -10.96
C LYS A 55 -7.92 24.10 -11.51
N SER A 56 -6.95 23.85 -10.63
CA SER A 56 -5.62 23.33 -10.97
C SER A 56 -5.21 22.29 -9.94
N ILE A 57 -4.47 21.28 -10.38
CA ILE A 57 -3.82 20.32 -9.48
C ILE A 57 -2.38 20.81 -9.31
N ASN A 58 -2.08 21.34 -8.14
CA ASN A 58 -0.70 21.64 -7.78
C ASN A 58 0.03 20.31 -7.52
N LEU A 59 0.92 19.92 -8.43
CA LEU A 59 1.83 18.79 -8.23
C LEU A 59 2.94 19.21 -7.24
N THR A 60 2.53 19.40 -5.98
CA THR A 60 3.39 19.85 -4.89
C THR A 60 4.51 18.86 -4.61
N TYR A 61 5.52 19.29 -3.85
CA TYR A 61 6.55 18.37 -3.33
C TYR A 61 5.92 17.15 -2.64
N LYS A 62 4.80 17.34 -1.91
CA LYS A 62 4.06 16.25 -1.26
C LYS A 62 3.54 15.24 -2.28
N TYR A 63 2.95 15.67 -3.40
CA TYR A 63 2.57 14.77 -4.50
C TYR A 63 3.77 13.97 -5.00
N THR A 64 4.89 14.66 -5.28
CA THR A 64 6.09 13.98 -5.78
C THR A 64 6.68 13.00 -4.77
N ASP A 65 6.62 13.29 -3.48
CA ASP A 65 7.13 12.44 -2.39
C ASP A 65 6.30 11.15 -2.21
N TRP A 66 5.04 11.15 -2.66
CA TRP A 66 4.22 9.92 -2.72
C TRP A 66 4.54 9.03 -3.91
N ILE A 67 4.98 9.62 -5.03
CA ILE A 67 5.12 8.95 -6.33
C ILE A 67 6.56 8.58 -6.65
N LYS A 68 7.49 9.49 -6.36
CA LYS A 68 8.91 9.20 -6.40
C LYS A 68 9.15 8.16 -5.34
N LYS A 69 9.25 6.92 -5.76
CA LYS A 69 9.72 5.81 -4.96
C LYS A 69 11.23 6.01 -4.71
N ASP A 70 11.61 7.17 -4.16
CA ASP A 70 12.98 7.59 -3.81
C ASP A 70 13.40 6.77 -2.59
N PHE A 71 13.48 5.48 -2.81
CA PHE A 71 13.79 4.48 -1.85
C PHE A 71 15.11 3.87 -2.25
N ASP A 72 16.04 3.95 -1.31
CA ASP A 72 17.31 3.27 -1.41
C ASP A 72 17.05 1.77 -1.15
N PHE A 73 16.60 1.07 -2.20
CA PHE A 73 16.35 -0.37 -2.12
C PHE A 73 17.62 -1.10 -1.65
N GLU A 74 18.81 -0.59 -1.98
CA GLU A 74 20.12 -1.17 -1.65
C GLU A 74 20.44 -1.08 -0.15
N LYS A 75 19.94 -0.08 0.58
CA LYS A 75 20.16 0.05 2.03
C LYS A 75 19.23 -0.79 2.90
N LEU A 76 18.31 -1.54 2.30
CA LEU A 76 17.19 -2.15 3.01
C LEU A 76 17.07 -3.63 2.67
N GLU A 77 16.60 -4.44 3.63
CA GLU A 77 16.37 -5.89 3.44
C GLU A 77 15.50 -6.22 2.21
N CYS A 78 14.79 -5.23 1.67
CA CYS A 78 14.05 -5.28 0.43
C CYS A 78 14.90 -5.76 -0.77
N TYR A 79 16.17 -5.34 -0.91
CA TYR A 79 16.99 -5.72 -2.07
C TYR A 79 17.14 -7.24 -2.22
N HIS A 80 17.26 -7.93 -1.08
CA HIS A 80 17.38 -9.40 -1.02
C HIS A 80 16.03 -10.09 -0.83
N CYS A 81 14.92 -9.35 -0.74
CA CYS A 81 13.60 -9.91 -0.52
C CYS A 81 12.99 -10.41 -1.83
N LYS A 82 12.77 -11.73 -1.94
CA LYS A 82 12.11 -12.36 -3.10
C LYS A 82 10.68 -11.88 -3.37
N LEU A 83 10.04 -11.24 -2.39
CA LEU A 83 8.70 -10.67 -2.55
C LEU A 83 8.72 -9.25 -3.09
N LEU A 84 9.88 -8.60 -3.23
CA LEU A 84 9.98 -7.21 -3.70
C LEU A 84 9.25 -6.95 -5.02
N PRO A 85 9.34 -7.81 -6.06
CA PRO A 85 8.62 -7.59 -7.32
C PRO A 85 7.10 -7.55 -7.16
N ILE A 86 6.58 -8.16 -6.09
CA ILE A 86 5.15 -8.20 -5.78
C ILE A 86 4.81 -7.06 -4.82
N CYS A 87 5.60 -6.85 -3.77
CA CYS A 87 5.26 -5.91 -2.70
C CYS A 87 5.67 -4.46 -2.97
N ASN A 88 6.60 -4.22 -3.90
CA ASN A 88 7.11 -2.89 -4.25
C ASN A 88 7.50 -2.03 -3.02
N GLY A 89 8.03 -2.66 -1.97
CA GLY A 89 8.46 -1.99 -0.74
C GLY A 89 7.32 -1.60 0.22
N GLY A 90 6.13 -2.19 0.09
CA GLY A 90 5.05 -2.09 1.08
C GLY A 90 4.29 -0.75 1.08
N CYS A 91 3.67 -0.42 2.21
CA CYS A 91 2.83 0.76 2.36
C CYS A 91 3.67 2.05 2.54
N ASN A 92 3.53 3.03 1.63
CA ASN A 92 4.26 4.30 1.72
C ASN A 92 3.90 5.12 2.97
N MET A 93 2.62 5.09 3.39
CA MET A 93 2.16 5.79 4.60
C MET A 93 3.00 5.37 5.82
N VAL A 94 3.10 4.07 6.06
CA VAL A 94 3.84 3.51 7.21
C VAL A 94 5.31 3.93 7.17
N ARG A 95 5.89 4.04 5.98
CA ARG A 95 7.28 4.47 5.79
C ARG A 95 7.46 5.97 6.08
N ARG A 96 6.54 6.82 5.63
CA ARG A 96 6.55 8.27 5.88
C ARG A 96 6.48 8.59 7.37
N PHE A 97 5.55 7.96 8.10
CA PHE A 97 5.43 8.14 9.56
C PHE A 97 6.70 7.78 10.34
N LYS A 98 7.49 6.82 9.85
CA LYS A 98 8.75 6.43 10.50
C LYS A 98 9.86 7.45 10.35
N LYS A 99 9.99 8.05 9.16
CA LYS A 99 10.96 9.12 8.90
C LYS A 99 10.78 10.28 9.88
N GLU A 100 9.55 10.49 10.34
CA GLU A 100 9.18 11.56 11.27
C GLU A 100 9.35 11.18 12.75
N THR A 101 9.22 9.89 13.11
CA THR A 101 9.12 9.44 14.52
C THR A 101 10.38 8.76 15.07
N ASN A 102 11.29 8.26 14.22
CA ASN A 102 12.55 7.59 14.62
C ASN A 102 12.38 6.40 15.59
N ILE A 103 11.20 5.75 15.63
CA ILE A 103 10.92 4.59 16.49
C ILE A 103 11.23 3.28 15.74
N GLY A 104 12.09 2.44 16.33
CA GLY A 104 12.59 1.19 15.78
C GLY A 104 11.86 -0.08 16.26
N ASN A 105 11.88 -1.09 15.38
CA ASN A 105 11.57 -2.52 15.55
C ASN A 105 10.14 -3.01 15.20
N PHE A 106 10.14 -4.22 14.61
CA PHE A 106 9.08 -4.97 13.90
C PHE A 106 8.54 -4.38 12.59
N LEU A 107 8.40 -3.05 12.53
CA LEU A 107 7.74 -2.34 11.43
C LEU A 107 8.73 -1.90 10.32
N GLU A 108 9.92 -2.52 10.22
CA GLU A 108 11.14 -1.94 9.60
C GLU A 108 11.04 -1.50 8.14
N LEU A 109 10.07 -1.97 7.33
CA LEU A 109 10.00 -1.61 5.89
C LEU A 109 8.59 -1.30 5.37
N GLY A 110 7.58 -1.23 6.24
CA GLY A 110 6.19 -1.26 5.78
C GLY A 110 5.79 -2.62 5.17
N CYS A 111 6.55 -3.68 5.50
CA CYS A 111 6.18 -5.06 5.19
C CYS A 111 4.94 -5.43 5.98
N SER A 112 3.87 -5.84 5.29
CA SER A 112 2.70 -6.44 5.92
C SER A 112 3.02 -7.83 6.49
N GLU A 113 2.23 -8.28 7.46
CA GLU A 113 2.26 -9.62 8.05
C GLU A 113 2.23 -10.73 6.99
N TRP A 114 1.62 -10.43 5.83
CA TRP A 114 1.63 -11.28 4.66
C TRP A 114 3.03 -11.76 4.23
N LYS A 115 4.10 -10.98 4.44
CA LYS A 115 5.49 -11.39 4.15
C LYS A 115 5.82 -12.75 4.80
N TYR A 116 5.26 -13.03 5.97
CA TYR A 116 5.55 -14.24 6.75
C TYR A 116 4.61 -15.41 6.45
N GLU A 117 3.44 -15.15 5.86
CA GLU A 117 2.38 -16.15 5.61
C GLU A 117 2.12 -16.40 4.12
N TYR A 118 2.83 -15.72 3.21
CA TYR A 118 2.53 -15.75 1.78
C TYR A 118 2.52 -17.17 1.18
N GLU A 119 3.42 -18.07 1.61
CA GLU A 119 3.46 -19.44 1.11
C GLU A 119 2.21 -20.25 1.48
N LYS A 120 1.73 -20.07 2.71
CA LYS A 120 0.48 -20.67 3.16
C LYS A 120 -0.68 -20.15 2.33
N GLY A 121 -0.67 -18.85 1.98
CA GLY A 121 -1.60 -18.27 1.03
C GLY A 121 -1.56 -18.91 -0.33
N LEU A 122 -0.39 -18.99 -0.96
CA LEU A 122 -0.26 -19.63 -2.27
C LEU A 122 -0.78 -21.07 -2.25
N ARG A 123 -0.49 -21.84 -1.20
CA ARG A 123 -1.03 -23.20 -1.02
C ARG A 123 -2.55 -23.24 -0.92
N LEU A 124 -3.16 -22.30 -0.18
CA LEU A 124 -4.62 -22.18 -0.08
C LEU A 124 -5.24 -21.72 -1.41
N TYR A 125 -4.56 -20.87 -2.17
CA TYR A 125 -5.01 -20.40 -3.49
C TYR A 125 -5.22 -21.54 -4.45
N HIS A 126 -4.18 -22.34 -4.60
CA HIS A 126 -4.11 -23.41 -5.56
C HIS A 126 -5.18 -24.47 -5.23
N LYS A 127 -5.39 -24.76 -3.93
CA LYS A 127 -6.51 -25.61 -3.49
C LYS A 127 -7.88 -25.05 -3.91
N SER A 128 -8.06 -23.73 -3.84
CA SER A 128 -9.29 -23.06 -4.27
C SER A 128 -9.52 -23.15 -5.78
N LEU A 129 -8.47 -22.94 -6.59
CA LEU A 129 -8.58 -23.05 -8.06
C LEU A 129 -8.99 -24.46 -8.50
N LYS A 130 -8.37 -25.51 -7.93
CA LYS A 130 -8.76 -26.91 -8.16
C LYS A 130 -10.22 -27.18 -7.82
N LYS A 131 -10.69 -26.69 -6.68
CA LYS A 131 -12.08 -26.85 -6.25
C LYS A 131 -13.06 -26.20 -7.22
N ASN A 132 -12.67 -25.08 -7.83
CA ASN A 132 -13.49 -24.30 -8.74
C ASN A 132 -13.34 -24.73 -10.21
N GLY A 133 -12.59 -25.79 -10.52
CA GLY A 133 -12.39 -26.28 -11.90
C GLY A 133 -11.68 -25.28 -12.81
N LYS A 134 -10.80 -24.44 -12.26
CA LYS A 134 -10.08 -23.38 -12.98
C LYS A 134 -8.61 -23.71 -13.27
N ASP A 135 -8.20 -24.96 -13.05
CA ASP A 135 -6.86 -25.49 -13.30
C ASP A 135 -6.83 -26.33 -14.58
#